data_AF-A0A950YNT1-F1
#
_entry.id   AF-A0A950YNT1-F1
#
_cell.length_a   1.000
_cell.length_b   1.000
_cell.length_c   1.000
_cell.angle_alpha   90.00
_cell.angle_beta   90.00
_cell.angle_gamma   90.00
#
_symmetry.space_group_name_H-M   'P 1'
#
loop_
_entity.id
_entity.type
_entity.pdbx_description
1 polymer ?
#
loop_
_entity_poly.entity_id
_entity_poly.type
_entity_poly.pdbx_seq_one_letter_code
_entity_poly.pdbx_strand_id
1 'polypeptide(L)'
;MYCAKGPRLVAASGVAAMALALGACGGSVSVKPPAGSRGRVDDPRTTKTNHVKCLRDKHLSVQEVGQTKLQIGPAPGGPRVVFTPTPGAAQYDQISGNGAYQGAEVIGSALLYPNQGSESELKSVEDCLAKGVTG
;
A
#
# COMPACT_ATOMS: atom_id res chain seq x y z
N MET A 1 -38.72 17.98 -17.78
CA MET A 1 -39.94 17.92 -18.63
C MET A 1 -39.52 18.16 -20.07
N TYR A 2 -39.63 17.17 -20.95
CA TYR A 2 -39.99 17.22 -22.38
C TYR A 2 -39.96 15.78 -22.91
N CYS A 3 -41.13 15.25 -23.31
CA CYS A 3 -41.29 13.99 -24.02
C CYS A 3 -41.22 14.25 -25.54
N ALA A 4 -40.49 13.42 -26.29
CA ALA A 4 -40.69 13.25 -27.73
C ALA A 4 -40.38 11.78 -28.09
N LYS A 5 -41.40 10.91 -28.20
CA LYS A 5 -42.05 10.47 -29.46
C LYS A 5 -41.03 10.08 -30.53
N GLY A 6 -40.73 8.78 -30.59
CA GLY A 6 -39.87 8.22 -31.62
C GLY A 6 -40.54 8.14 -33.00
N PRO A 7 -39.75 7.97 -34.06
CA PRO A 7 -40.25 7.42 -35.31
C PRO A 7 -39.88 5.94 -35.43
N ARG A 8 -40.87 5.12 -35.76
CA ARG A 8 -40.65 3.86 -36.48
C ARG A 8 -40.37 4.21 -37.93
N LEU A 9 -39.22 3.79 -38.45
CA LEU A 9 -38.94 3.70 -39.88
C LEU A 9 -38.38 2.31 -40.17
N VAL A 10 -38.92 1.75 -41.25
CA VAL A 10 -38.95 0.36 -41.68
C VAL A 10 -37.94 0.15 -42.81
N ALA A 11 -37.30 -1.03 -42.85
CA ALA A 11 -36.67 -1.68 -44.01
C ALA A 11 -35.48 -0.96 -44.68
N ALA A 12 -34.55 -1.59 -45.37
CA ALA A 12 -34.06 -2.94 -45.56
C ALA A 12 -32.78 -2.80 -46.41
N SER A 13 -32.02 -3.89 -46.51
CA SER A 13 -30.99 -4.15 -47.53
C SER A 13 -29.63 -3.46 -47.39
N GLY A 14 -28.65 -4.29 -47.01
CA GLY A 14 -27.51 -4.53 -47.90
C GLY A 14 -26.19 -3.85 -47.55
N VAL A 15 -25.15 -4.67 -47.59
CA VAL A 15 -23.72 -4.35 -47.59
C VAL A 15 -23.08 -4.16 -46.20
N ALA A 16 -22.56 -5.29 -45.71
CA ALA A 16 -21.54 -5.33 -44.68
C ALA A 16 -20.29 -4.56 -45.14
N ALA A 17 -19.98 -3.47 -44.45
CA ALA A 17 -18.66 -2.88 -44.42
C ALA A 17 -18.29 -2.70 -42.94
N MET A 18 -17.63 -3.70 -42.36
CA MET A 18 -16.96 -3.57 -41.06
C MET A 18 -15.75 -2.64 -41.27
N ALA A 19 -15.99 -1.35 -41.11
CA ALA A 19 -14.92 -0.37 -40.98
C ALA A 19 -14.26 -0.55 -39.61
N LEU A 20 -13.01 -1.00 -39.63
CA LEU A 20 -12.07 -0.94 -38.51
C LEU A 20 -11.87 0.53 -38.11
N ALA A 21 -12.60 1.00 -37.11
CA ALA A 21 -12.33 2.29 -36.48
C ALA A 21 -11.29 2.10 -35.37
N LEU A 22 -10.00 2.22 -35.75
CA LEU A 22 -8.97 2.67 -34.84
C LEU A 22 -9.29 4.12 -34.45
N GLY A 23 -9.60 4.39 -33.19
CA GLY A 23 -9.81 5.77 -32.76
C GLY A 23 -10.42 5.94 -31.38
N ALA A 24 -9.68 5.59 -30.32
CA ALA A 24 -9.93 6.12 -28.98
C ALA A 24 -8.66 6.06 -28.10
N CYS A 25 -7.65 6.83 -28.46
CA CYS A 25 -6.64 7.31 -27.51
C CYS A 25 -6.66 8.83 -27.57
N GLY A 26 -6.93 9.48 -26.44
CA GLY A 26 -6.98 10.94 -26.38
C GLY A 26 -7.91 11.53 -25.33
N GLY A 27 -8.49 10.72 -24.43
CA GLY A 27 -9.02 11.24 -23.17
C GLY A 27 -7.90 11.28 -22.15
N SER A 28 -7.10 12.35 -22.12
CA SER A 28 -6.20 12.61 -21.00
C SER A 28 -7.04 12.81 -19.75
N VAL A 29 -7.25 11.71 -19.01
CA VAL A 29 -7.74 11.75 -17.64
C VAL A 29 -6.68 12.55 -16.89
N SER A 30 -6.97 13.83 -16.66
CA SER A 30 -6.13 14.69 -15.83
C SER A 30 -6.30 14.19 -14.40
N VAL A 31 -5.56 13.13 -14.07
CA VAL A 31 -5.36 12.69 -12.68
C VAL A 31 -4.56 13.81 -12.06
N LYS A 32 -5.27 14.77 -11.45
CA LYS A 32 -4.67 15.84 -10.67
C LYS A 32 -3.75 15.16 -9.65
N PRO A 33 -2.42 15.34 -9.72
CA PRO A 33 -1.54 14.83 -8.69
C PRO A 33 -2.04 15.43 -7.36
N PRO A 34 -2.19 14.65 -6.29
CA PRO A 34 -2.46 15.22 -4.98
C PRO A 34 -1.39 16.30 -4.75
N ALA A 35 -1.83 17.49 -4.34
CA ALA A 35 -0.98 18.65 -4.22
C ALA A 35 0.24 18.30 -3.35
N GLY A 36 1.37 18.08 -4.02
CA GLY A 36 2.64 17.79 -3.38
C GLY A 36 3.09 19.03 -2.63
N SER A 37 2.83 19.05 -1.32
CA SER A 37 3.50 19.97 -0.40
C SER A 37 5.00 19.79 -0.57
N ARG A 38 5.67 20.86 -1.02
CA ARG A 38 7.13 20.90 -1.08
C ARG A 38 7.68 20.62 0.32
N GLY A 39 8.37 19.50 0.50
CA GLY A 39 9.39 19.37 1.54
C GLY A 39 9.15 18.40 2.71
N ARG A 40 8.14 17.52 2.69
CA ARG A 40 8.12 16.37 3.62
C ARG A 40 7.88 15.08 2.87
N VAL A 41 8.90 14.22 2.85
CA VAL A 41 8.75 12.82 2.45
C VAL A 41 7.75 12.20 3.43
N ASP A 42 6.69 11.60 2.91
CA ASP A 42 5.71 10.86 3.71
C ASP A 42 6.43 9.66 4.34
N ASP A 43 6.75 9.76 5.63
CA ASP A 43 7.42 8.70 6.36
C ASP A 43 6.35 7.76 6.94
N PRO A 44 6.21 6.54 6.40
CA PRO A 44 5.16 5.60 6.82
C PRO A 44 5.26 5.21 8.30
N ARG A 45 6.40 5.48 8.95
CA ARG A 45 6.62 5.21 10.38
C ARG A 45 5.91 6.23 11.28
N THR A 46 5.65 7.45 10.78
CA THR A 46 5.22 8.59 11.59
C THR A 46 3.93 9.28 11.14
N THR A 47 3.54 9.18 9.86
CA THR A 47 2.55 10.11 9.27
C THR A 47 1.07 9.81 9.52
N LYS A 48 0.66 8.54 9.68
CA LYS A 48 -0.76 8.20 9.98
C LYS A 48 -0.97 7.77 11.42
N THR A 49 -0.09 6.92 11.94
CA THR A 49 -0.34 6.19 13.19
C THR A 49 0.81 6.21 14.19
N ASN A 50 1.88 6.91 13.83
CA ASN A 50 3.08 7.10 14.64
C ASN A 50 3.51 5.83 15.38
N HIS A 51 3.84 4.80 14.61
CA HIS A 51 4.25 3.50 15.11
C HIS A 51 5.45 3.62 16.07
N VAL A 52 6.38 4.52 15.77
CA VAL A 52 7.55 4.80 16.62
C VAL A 52 7.12 5.26 18.02
N LYS A 53 6.14 6.16 18.11
CA LYS A 53 5.62 6.59 19.41
C LYS A 53 4.97 5.42 20.15
N CYS A 54 4.12 4.64 19.49
CA CYS A 54 3.46 3.49 20.12
C CYS A 54 4.48 2.50 20.70
N LEU A 55 5.53 2.17 19.93
CA LEU A 55 6.58 1.26 20.38
C LEU A 55 7.37 1.83 21.58
N ARG A 56 7.67 3.13 21.57
CA ARG A 56 8.34 3.81 22.70
C ARG A 56 7.46 3.87 23.95
N ASP A 57 6.15 4.09 23.79
CA ASP A 57 5.19 4.07 24.90
C ASP A 57 5.09 2.66 25.53
N LYS A 58 5.42 1.60 24.78
CA LYS A 58 5.54 0.22 25.24
C LYS A 58 6.92 -0.12 25.81
N HIS A 59 7.77 0.89 26.03
CA HIS A 59 9.15 0.75 26.52
C HIS A 59 10.07 -0.10 25.62
N LEU A 60 9.76 -0.20 24.33
CA LEU A 60 10.64 -0.86 23.36
C LEU A 60 11.72 0.10 22.88
N SER A 61 12.96 -0.40 22.80
CA SER A 61 14.06 0.33 22.17
C SER A 61 13.87 0.30 20.66
N VAL A 62 13.72 1.47 20.03
CA VAL A 62 13.46 1.57 18.59
C VAL A 62 14.47 2.50 17.93
N GLN A 63 15.10 2.00 16.88
CA GLN A 63 15.98 2.75 16.00
C GLN A 63 15.37 2.84 14.62
N GLU A 64 15.33 4.06 14.09
CA GLU A 64 14.92 4.34 12.73
C GLU A 64 16.09 4.08 11.79
N VAL A 65 15.96 3.08 10.91
CA VAL A 65 17.02 2.68 9.97
C VAL A 65 16.62 3.10 8.56
N GLY A 66 17.28 4.13 8.03
CA GLY A 66 16.90 4.74 6.77
C GLY A 66 15.49 5.36 6.83
N GLN A 67 14.76 5.33 5.71
CA GLN A 67 13.45 6.00 5.60
C GLN A 67 12.24 5.09 5.85
N THR A 68 12.41 3.76 5.70
CA THR A 68 11.28 2.82 5.71
C THR A 68 11.48 1.64 6.64
N LYS A 69 12.52 1.65 7.49
CA LYS A 69 12.79 0.52 8.39
C LYS A 69 12.89 0.97 9.85
N LEU A 70 12.55 0.02 10.72
CA LEU A 70 12.75 0.10 12.15
C LEU A 70 13.55 -1.12 12.60
N GLN A 71 14.52 -0.89 13.49
CA GLN A 71 15.14 -1.92 14.30
C GLN A 71 14.60 -1.79 15.72
N ILE A 72 14.08 -2.88 16.26
CA ILE A 72 13.55 -2.97 17.62
C ILE A 72 14.53 -3.83 18.41
N GLY A 73 14.97 -3.35 19.56
CA GLY A 73 16.03 -3.99 20.34
C GLY A 73 17.40 -3.97 19.64
N PRO A 74 18.37 -4.79 20.12
CA PRO A 74 19.73 -4.80 19.59
C PRO A 74 19.82 -5.49 18.23
N ALA A 75 20.46 -4.85 17.24
CA ALA A 75 20.82 -5.52 16.00
C ALA A 75 21.96 -6.55 16.22
N PRO A 76 21.99 -7.67 15.47
CA PRO A 76 21.01 -8.13 14.49
C PRO A 76 19.88 -8.99 15.08
N GLY A 77 19.88 -9.23 16.40
CA GLY A 77 19.01 -10.21 17.04
C GLY A 77 17.57 -9.76 17.28
N GLY A 78 17.34 -8.46 17.47
CA GLY A 78 16.01 -7.92 17.77
C GLY A 78 15.11 -7.79 16.55
N PRO A 79 13.79 -7.63 16.72
CA PRO A 79 12.84 -7.57 15.61
C PRO A 79 13.12 -6.43 14.64
N ARG A 80 12.80 -6.63 13.36
CA ARG A 80 12.95 -5.61 12.32
C ARG A 80 11.62 -5.38 11.62
N VAL A 81 11.30 -4.14 11.31
CA VAL A 81 10.11 -3.78 10.52
C VAL A 81 10.54 -3.10 9.24
N VAL A 82 9.92 -3.47 8.12
CA VAL A 82 10.06 -2.79 6.84
C VAL A 82 8.69 -2.34 6.38
N PHE A 83 8.54 -1.04 6.11
CA PHE A 83 7.31 -0.47 5.58
C PHE A 83 7.36 -0.43 4.06
N THR A 84 6.30 -0.94 3.44
CA THR A 84 6.06 -0.84 2.00
C THR A 84 4.99 0.22 1.72
N PRO A 85 4.84 0.66 0.46
CA PRO A 85 3.85 1.69 0.12
C PRO A 85 2.40 1.24 0.34
N THR A 86 2.10 -0.05 0.22
CA THR A 86 0.74 -0.59 0.32
C THR A 86 0.73 -2.01 0.91
N PRO A 87 -0.40 -2.48 1.48
CA PRO A 87 -0.53 -3.87 1.90
C PRO A 87 -0.31 -4.88 0.78
N GLY A 88 -0.77 -4.56 -0.44
CA GLY A 88 -0.52 -5.41 -1.61
C GLY A 88 0.96 -5.52 -1.96
N ALA A 89 1.75 -4.45 -1.76
CA ALA A 89 3.20 -4.50 -1.94
C ALA A 89 3.88 -5.36 -0.87
N ALA A 90 3.45 -5.27 0.40
CA ALA A 90 3.97 -6.15 1.46
C ALA A 90 3.68 -7.63 1.18
N GLN A 91 2.45 -7.95 0.75
CA GLN A 91 2.09 -9.32 0.36
C GLN A 91 2.89 -9.80 -0.85
N TYR A 92 3.05 -8.94 -1.86
CA TYR A 92 3.87 -9.24 -3.03
C TYR A 92 5.31 -9.54 -2.61
N ASP A 93 5.92 -8.71 -1.76
CA ASP A 93 7.29 -8.91 -1.29
C ASP A 93 7.45 -10.24 -0.54
N GLN A 94 6.47 -10.62 0.29
CA GLN A 94 6.44 -11.91 0.97
C GLN A 94 6.31 -13.10 0.00
N ILE A 95 5.45 -13.01 -1.02
CA ILE A 95 5.15 -14.09 -1.97
C ILE A 95 6.22 -14.20 -3.07
N SER A 96 6.81 -13.09 -3.50
CA SER A 96 7.78 -13.01 -4.61
C SER A 96 9.03 -13.86 -4.40
N GLY A 97 9.23 -14.40 -3.20
CA GLY A 97 10.28 -15.38 -2.93
C GLY A 97 11.68 -14.78 -2.85
N ASN A 98 11.82 -13.45 -2.89
CA ASN A 98 13.06 -12.79 -2.53
C ASN A 98 13.39 -13.16 -1.08
N GLY A 99 14.40 -14.02 -0.89
CA GLY A 99 14.76 -14.61 0.42
C GLY A 99 14.95 -13.59 1.55
N ALA A 100 15.16 -12.32 1.20
CA ALA A 100 15.18 -11.19 2.12
C ALA A 100 13.87 -10.97 2.91
N TYR A 101 12.72 -11.49 2.44
CA TYR A 101 11.38 -11.34 3.03
C TYR A 101 10.81 -12.65 3.60
N GLN A 102 11.54 -13.76 3.49
CA GLN A 102 11.11 -15.03 4.07
C GLN A 102 11.09 -14.96 5.59
N GLY A 103 10.02 -15.48 6.19
CA GLY A 103 9.80 -15.41 7.65
C GLY A 103 9.34 -14.06 8.16
N ALA A 104 9.05 -13.09 7.27
CA ALA A 104 8.37 -11.87 7.64
C ALA A 104 6.86 -12.10 7.76
N GLU A 105 6.24 -11.54 8.78
CA GLU A 105 4.79 -11.41 8.92
C GLU A 105 4.31 -10.13 8.23
N VAL A 106 3.21 -10.22 7.49
CA VAL A 106 2.59 -9.07 6.83
C VAL A 106 1.51 -8.49 7.73
N ILE A 107 1.68 -7.24 8.15
CA ILE A 107 0.73 -6.49 9.00
C ILE A 107 0.38 -5.18 8.28
N GLY A 108 -0.69 -5.21 7.49
CA GLY A 108 -1.01 -4.12 6.57
C GLY A 108 0.12 -3.90 5.58
N SER A 109 0.69 -2.69 5.55
CA SER A 109 1.85 -2.35 4.71
C SER A 109 3.20 -2.57 5.42
N ALA A 110 3.22 -3.17 6.61
CA ALA A 110 4.46 -3.48 7.32
C ALA A 110 4.82 -4.97 7.16
N LEU A 111 6.11 -5.24 7.03
CA LEU A 111 6.73 -6.56 7.07
C LEU A 111 7.53 -6.66 8.39
N LEU A 112 7.03 -7.46 9.32
CA LEU A 112 7.66 -7.72 10.62
C LEU A 112 8.54 -8.97 10.54
N TYR A 113 9.82 -8.83 10.86
CA TYR A 113 10.79 -9.92 10.98
C TYR A 113 11.00 -10.20 12.46
N PRO A 114 10.55 -11.36 12.97
CA PRO A 114 10.60 -11.66 14.39
C PRO A 114 12.03 -11.74 14.96
N ASN A 115 12.97 -12.26 14.17
CA ASN A 115 14.32 -12.59 14.60
C ASN A 115 14.30 -13.39 15.94
N GLN A 116 14.94 -12.89 16.99
CA GLN A 116 14.95 -13.49 18.34
C GLN A 116 14.04 -12.74 19.33
N GLY A 117 13.08 -11.93 18.85
CA GLY A 117 12.11 -11.25 19.71
C GLY A 117 11.30 -12.26 20.52
N SER A 118 11.06 -11.93 21.80
CA SER A 118 10.17 -12.77 22.63
C SER A 118 8.72 -12.63 22.18
N GLU A 119 7.88 -13.64 22.43
CA GLU A 119 6.45 -13.59 22.06
C GLU A 119 5.75 -12.34 22.62
N SER A 120 6.02 -11.97 23.87
CA SER A 120 5.47 -10.76 24.50
C SER A 120 5.95 -9.46 23.84
N GLU A 121 7.19 -9.44 23.36
CA GLU A 121 7.75 -8.30 22.63
C GLU A 121 7.08 -8.18 21.26
N LEU A 122 7.06 -9.28 20.49
CA LEU A 122 6.46 -9.33 19.15
C LEU A 122 4.99 -8.94 19.18
N LYS A 123 4.23 -9.45 20.14
CA LYS A 123 2.83 -9.04 20.35
C LYS A 123 2.68 -7.53 20.57
N SER A 124 3.58 -6.93 21.35
CA SER A 124 3.56 -5.48 21.56
C SER A 124 3.90 -4.69 20.29
N VAL A 125 4.77 -5.24 19.44
CA VAL A 125 5.11 -4.68 18.13
C VAL A 125 3.92 -4.78 17.18
N GLU A 126 3.31 -5.96 17.06
CA GLU A 126 2.12 -6.22 16.24
C GLU A 126 0.96 -5.29 16.60
N ASP A 127 0.65 -5.16 17.90
CA ASP A 127 -0.38 -4.25 18.41
C ASP A 127 -0.14 -2.79 17.97
N CYS A 128 1.12 -2.37 17.88
CA CYS A 128 1.49 -1.03 17.42
C CYS A 128 1.44 -0.89 15.90
N LEU A 129 1.74 -1.94 15.14
CA LEU A 129 1.66 -1.94 13.68
C LEU A 129 0.20 -2.00 13.20
N ALA A 130 -0.65 -2.76 13.88
CA ALA A 130 -2.06 -2.94 13.55
C ALA A 130 -2.87 -1.64 13.53
N LYS A 131 -2.46 -0.62 14.29
CA LYS A 131 -3.19 0.66 14.42
C LYS A 131 -3.35 1.42 13.09
N GLY A 132 -2.48 1.18 12.11
CA GLY A 132 -2.44 1.90 10.81
C GLY A 132 -2.92 1.10 9.62
N VAL A 133 -3.45 -0.10 9.84
CA VAL A 133 -3.89 -1.00 8.78
C VAL A 133 -5.33 -0.66 8.38
N THR A 134 -5.51 0.36 7.54
CA THR A 134 -6.77 0.53 6.79
C THR A 134 -6.57 -0.04 5.40
N GLY A 135 -7.28 -1.15 5.11
CA GLY A 135 -7.41 -1.72 3.77
C GLY A 135 -8.30 -0.87 2.87
#